data_AF-A0A6L6LUF3-F1
#
_entry.id   AF-A0A6L6LUF3-F1
#
_cell.length_a   1.000
_cell.length_b   1.000
_cell.length_c   1.000
_cell.angle_alpha   90.00
_cell.angle_beta   90.00
_cell.angle_gamma   90.00
#
_symmetry.space_group_name_H-M   'P 1'
#
loop_
_entity.id
_entity.type
_entity.pdbx_description
1 polymer ?
#
loop_
_entity_poly.entity_id
_entity_poly.type
_entity_poly.pdbx_seq_one_letter_code
_entity_poly.pdbx_strand_id
1 'polypeptide(L)' 'MASTPTNLTIPIDPELKAQAKALFDELGLSLSGACNIFLRQAVREGRIPFEITLNSPAGKNAAPSESKK' A
#
# COMPACT_ATOMS: atom_id res chain seq x y z
N MET A 1 19.02 6.43 18.45
CA MET A 1 17.75 6.04 19.11
C MET A 1 17.36 4.68 18.54
N ALA A 2 17.30 3.63 19.36
CA ALA A 2 16.88 2.30 18.89
C ALA A 2 15.39 2.36 18.57
N SER A 3 15.03 2.21 17.29
CA SER A 3 13.65 2.09 16.85
C SER A 3 13.10 0.77 17.38
N THR A 4 12.35 0.83 18.48
CA THR A 4 11.63 -0.33 19.02
C THR A 4 10.59 -0.79 18.00
N PRO A 5 10.63 -2.06 17.56
CA PRO A 5 9.62 -2.57 16.66
C PRO A 5 8.26 -2.54 17.39
N THR A 6 7.31 -1.78 16.84
CA THR A 6 5.95 -1.76 17.34
C THR A 6 5.15 -2.83 16.61
N ASN A 7 4.52 -3.74 17.36
CA ASN A 7 3.69 -4.79 16.77
C ASN A 7 2.33 -4.22 16.36
N LEU A 8 1.99 -4.35 15.08
CA LEU A 8 0.72 -3.88 14.50
C LEU A 8 -0.12 -5.08 14.08
N THR A 9 -1.32 -5.22 14.64
CA THR A 9 -2.28 -6.27 14.25
C THR A 9 -3.45 -5.63 13.53
N ILE A 10 -3.60 -5.96 12.24
CA ILE A 10 -4.72 -5.49 11.41
C ILE A 10 -5.56 -6.72 11.04
N PRO A 11 -6.86 -6.73 11.36
CA PRO A 11 -7.75 -7.77 10.85
C PRO A 11 -7.85 -7.63 9.33
N ILE A 12 -7.58 -8.73 8.63
CA ILE A 12 -7.64 -8.80 7.17
C ILE A 12 -8.48 -10.01 6.79
N ASP A 13 -9.26 -9.86 5.73
CA ASP A 13 -9.98 -10.96 5.14
C ASP A 13 -8.99 -12.06 4.67
N PRO A 14 -9.27 -13.36 4.94
CA PRO A 14 -8.36 -14.45 4.59
C PRO A 14 -8.14 -14.60 3.09
N GLU A 15 -9.14 -14.30 2.26
CA GLU A 15 -9.02 -14.36 0.80
C GLU A 15 -8.13 -13.22 0.31
N LEU A 16 -8.38 -11.99 0.79
CA LEU A 16 -7.55 -10.82 0.47
C LEU A 16 -6.09 -11.04 0.89
N LYS A 17 -5.87 -11.64 2.07
CA LYS A 17 -4.53 -11.99 2.55
C LYS A 17 -3.83 -12.98 1.62
N ALA A 18 -4.54 -13.99 1.12
CA ALA A 18 -3.98 -14.99 0.21
C ALA A 18 -3.59 -14.35 -1.14
N GLN A 19 -4.48 -13.51 -1.70
CA GLN A 19 -4.22 -12.78 -2.94
C GLN A 19 -3.02 -11.83 -2.80
N ALA A 20 -3.00 -11.02 -1.72
CA ALA A 20 -1.90 -10.10 -1.46
C ALA A 20 -0.57 -10.84 -1.22
N LYS A 21 -0.61 -11.96 -0.51
CA LYS A 21 0.58 -12.79 -0.28
C LYS A 21 1.14 -13.31 -1.59
N ALA A 22 0.33 -13.90 -2.47
CA ALA A 22 0.78 -14.39 -3.77
C ALA A 22 1.42 -13.27 -4.60
N LEU A 23 0.76 -12.11 -4.70
CA LEU A 23 1.27 -10.95 -5.42
C LEU A 23 2.63 -10.48 -4.86
N PHE A 24 2.75 -10.35 -3.54
CA PHE A 24 4.00 -9.87 -2.92
C PHE A 24 5.11 -10.90 -2.99
N ASP A 25 4.81 -12.21 -2.88
CA ASP A 25 5.79 -13.28 -3.08
C ASP A 25 6.36 -13.24 -4.52
N GLU A 26 5.54 -12.98 -5.54
CA GLU A 26 6.02 -12.79 -6.92
C GLU A 26 6.94 -11.56 -7.08
N LEU A 27 6.70 -10.52 -6.27
CA LEU A 27 7.54 -9.31 -6.22
C LEU A 27 8.77 -9.46 -5.32
N GLY A 28 8.96 -10.61 -4.65
CA GLY A 28 10.05 -10.83 -3.69
C GLY A 28 9.90 -10.06 -2.37
N LEU A 29 8.66 -9.71 -2.01
CA LEU A 29 8.32 -8.93 -0.82
C LEU A 29 7.48 -9.76 0.16
N SER A 30 7.70 -9.57 1.46
CA SER A 30 6.79 -10.08 2.48
C SER A 30 5.60 -9.12 2.67
N LEU A 31 4.45 -9.64 3.11
CA LEU A 31 3.26 -8.82 3.42
C LEU A 31 3.59 -7.70 4.43
N SER A 32 4.43 -7.99 5.43
CA SER A 32 4.90 -6.99 6.39
C SER A 32 5.86 -5.97 5.78
N GLY A 33 6.73 -6.40 4.86
CA GLY A 33 7.61 -5.51 4.09
C GLY A 33 6.81 -4.54 3.21
N ALA A 34 5.83 -5.05 2.47
CA ALA A 34 4.93 -4.24 1.65
C ALA A 34 4.15 -3.22 2.48
N CYS A 35 3.63 -3.65 3.65
CA CYS A 35 2.91 -2.74 4.56
C CYS A 35 3.82 -1.64 5.11
N ASN A 36 5.07 -1.96 5.46
CA ASN A 36 6.05 -0.96 5.92
C ASN A 36 6.40 0.04 4.80
N ILE A 37 6.56 -0.43 3.56
CA ILE A 37 6.78 0.45 2.40
C ILE A 37 5.60 1.39 2.21
N PHE A 38 4.37 0.87 2.28
CA PHE A 38 3.14 1.68 2.20
C PHE A 38 3.12 2.80 3.25
N LEU A 39 3.35 2.45 4.53
CA LEU A 39 3.35 3.42 5.61
C LEU A 39 4.44 4.49 5.42
N ARG A 40 5.65 4.08 5.02
CA ARG A 40 6.75 5.00 4.72
C ARG A 40 6.42 5.94 3.59
N GLN A 41 5.79 5.44 2.52
CA GLN A 41 5.40 6.26 1.39
C GLN A 41 4.29 7.26 1.77
N ALA A 42 3.31 6.81 2.53
CA ALA A 42 2.22 7.66 3.01
C ALA A 42 2.73 8.81 3.89
N VAL A 43 3.64 8.51 4.83
CA VAL A 43 4.28 9.53 5.68
C VAL A 43 5.15 10.47 4.85
N ARG A 44 5.89 9.94 3.87
CA ARG A 44 6.80 10.73 3.04
C ARG A 44 6.07 11.71 2.13
N GLU A 45 4.93 11.31 1.55
CA GLU A 45 4.16 12.15 0.64
C GLU A 45 3.06 12.96 1.34
N GLY A 46 2.74 12.66 2.61
CA GLY A 46 1.65 13.30 3.34
C GLY A 46 0.26 12.98 2.76
N ARG A 47 0.14 11.91 1.97
CA ARG A 47 -1.10 11.45 1.32
C ARG A 47 -1.12 9.94 1.21
N ILE A 48 -2.27 9.36 0.88
CA ILE A 48 -2.37 7.92 0.61
C ILE A 48 -1.68 7.63 -0.75
N PRO A 49 -0.69 6.72 -0.80
CA PRO A 49 0.10 6.41 -1.99
C PRO A 49 -0.63 5.46 -2.97
N PHE A 50 -1.94 5.64 -3.09
CA PHE A 50 -2.78 5.02 -4.12
C PHE A 50 -4.00 5.92 -4.33
N GLU A 51 -4.56 5.90 -5.54
CA GLU A 51 -5.81 6.60 -5.78
C GLU A 51 -6.97 5.85 -5.11
N ILE A 52 -7.71 6.56 -4.27
CA ILE A 52 -8.91 6.03 -3.63
C ILE A 52 -10.08 6.32 -4.57
N THR A 53 -10.46 5.32 -5.35
CA THR A 53 -11.62 5.41 -6.23
C THR A 53 -12.76 4.58 -5.66
N LEU A 54 -14.00 5.07 -5.80
CA LEU A 54 -15.21 4.35 -5.38
C LEU A 54 -15.60 3.23 -6.37
N ASN A 55 -14.77 2.96 -7.38
CA ASN A 55 -15.08 2.03 -8.45
C ASN A 55 -14.02 0.92 -8.56
N SER A 56 -14.51 -0.32 -8.47
CA SER A 56 -13.84 -1.61 -8.63
C SER A 56 -12.92 -1.72 -9.88
N PRO A 57 -12.07 -2.75 -9.97
CA PRO A 57 -10.87 -2.80 -10.81
C PRO A 57 -11.20 -3.07 -12.27
N ALA A 58 -11.53 -2.03 -13.03
CA ALA A 58 -11.36 -1.98 -14.48
C ALA A 58 -11.79 -0.61 -14.99
N GLY A 59 -10.83 0.23 -15.38
CA GLY A 59 -11.16 1.41 -16.16
C GLY A 59 -10.25 2.59 -15.90
N LYS A 60 -9.12 2.59 -16.63
CA LYS A 60 -8.64 3.73 -17.40
C LYS A 60 -8.91 5.13 -16.80
N ASN A 61 -7.81 5.80 -16.46
CA ASN A 61 -7.59 7.25 -16.43
C ASN A 61 -7.49 7.85 -15.02
N ALA A 62 -6.26 8.09 -14.58
CA ALA A 62 -5.85 9.36 -14.00
C ALA A 62 -4.32 9.44 -13.90
N ALA A 63 -3.69 9.84 -15.00
CA ALA A 63 -2.59 10.78 -14.95
C ALA A 63 -3.10 12.05 -15.65
N PRO A 64 -2.64 13.28 -15.35
CA PRO A 64 -1.82 13.75 -14.23
C PRO A 64 -2.42 15.00 -13.53
N SER A 65 -2.27 15.18 -12.23
CA SER A 65 -2.44 16.53 -11.65
C SER A 65 -1.11 17.29 -11.77
N GLU A 66 -0.98 17.94 -12.92
CA GLU A 66 0.00 18.97 -13.22
C GLU A 66 -0.22 20.16 -12.26
N SER A 67 0.57 20.24 -11.18
CA SER A 67 0.71 21.48 -10.41
C SER A 67 1.66 22.39 -11.18
N LYS A 68 1.10 23.24 -12.06
CA LYS A 68 1.83 24.34 -12.66
C LYS A 68 1.61 25.63 -11.85
N LYS A 69 2.76 26.25 -11.59
CA LYS A 69 3.08 27.53 -10.94
C LYS A 69 2.25 28.72 -11.40
#